data_AF-A0AB34KE50-F1
#
_entry.id   AF-A0AB34KE50-F1
#
_cell.length_a   1.000
_cell.length_b   1.000
_cell.length_c   1.000
_cell.angle_alpha   90.00
_cell.angle_beta   90.00
_cell.angle_gamma   90.00
#
_symmetry.space_group_name_H-M   'P 1'
#
loop_
_entity.id
_entity.type
_entity.pdbx_description
1 polymer ?
#
loop_
_entity_poly.entity_id
_entity_poly.type
_entity_poly.pdbx_seq_one_letter_code
_entity_poly.pdbx_strand_id
1 'polypeptide(L)'
;MAPDTARQDALVDATCRATKLSWWSTEADVLNSSKREIIDAYDNAESHAIARRVSERFLVKRCVPGIGATEFSNQKHAWEKLDGSDIGNRRKMRIPRPVRCIQDRPPDSLPFDFIVMEFLDGVTVEDSLGEANVSAATKAIHMIFEKTAKSDERRQPGPVSGGQASGFPWGDSYCESAFSCVEDLQRCVDKRLRQRAIAKGQPVSNLPLSGRQFGLCHMDLELRNIIAMSNGDIAIVDWESAGYYPAEFELASLTYWAGFCTGERREVMEGICVSMARTCAHISDCNLLHLVQSQSLAWSFGP
;
A
#
# COMPACT_ATOMS: atom_id res chain seq x y z
N MET A 1 8.58 -66.28 -23.46
CA MET A 1 8.13 -65.46 -22.33
C MET A 1 9.08 -64.27 -22.23
N ALA A 2 8.74 -63.16 -22.88
CA ALA A 2 9.45 -61.90 -22.71
C ALA A 2 8.83 -61.20 -21.48
N PRO A 3 9.64 -60.64 -20.57
CA PRO A 3 9.07 -59.89 -19.46
C PRO A 3 8.58 -58.53 -19.96
N ASP A 4 7.41 -58.18 -19.46
CA ASP A 4 6.57 -57.03 -19.71
C ASP A 4 7.28 -55.72 -19.28
N THR A 5 8.13 -55.18 -20.15
CA THR A 5 8.82 -53.89 -19.95
C THR A 5 7.88 -52.68 -20.04
N ALA A 6 6.63 -52.86 -20.48
CA ALA A 6 5.66 -51.78 -20.60
C ALA A 6 4.99 -51.38 -19.27
N ARG A 7 5.16 -52.19 -18.21
CA ARG A 7 4.52 -51.93 -16.90
C ARG A 7 5.43 -51.31 -15.85
N GLN A 8 6.72 -51.15 -16.14
CA GLN A 8 7.69 -50.54 -15.23
C GLN A 8 8.02 -49.08 -15.58
N ASP A 9 7.74 -48.66 -16.82
CA ASP A 9 7.86 -47.26 -17.25
C ASP A 9 6.67 -46.38 -16.82
N ALA A 10 5.59 -46.99 -16.31
CA ALA A 10 4.39 -46.28 -15.84
C ALA A 10 4.43 -45.91 -14.33
N LEU A 11 5.53 -46.20 -13.63
CA LEU A 11 5.68 -45.98 -12.18
C LEU A 11 6.90 -45.12 -11.80
N VAL A 12 7.52 -44.44 -12.78
CA VAL A 12 8.65 -43.52 -12.53
C VAL A 12 8.40 -42.09 -13.03
N ASP A 13 7.24 -41.78 -13.64
CA ASP A 13 6.90 -40.41 -14.07
C ASP A 13 5.94 -39.70 -13.10
N ALA A 14 6.12 -39.94 -11.80
CA ALA A 14 5.47 -39.20 -10.71
C ALA A 14 6.43 -38.18 -10.05
N THR A 15 7.50 -37.79 -10.75
CA THR A 15 8.29 -36.60 -10.41
C THR A 15 7.53 -35.36 -10.87
N CYS A 16 7.09 -34.55 -9.91
CA CYS A 16 6.54 -33.21 -10.08
C CYS A 16 7.05 -32.52 -11.35
N ARG A 17 6.25 -32.47 -12.41
CA ARG A 17 6.42 -31.42 -13.41
C ARG A 17 6.11 -30.12 -12.69
N ALA A 18 7.15 -29.41 -12.27
CA ALA A 18 7.03 -28.03 -11.84
C ALA A 18 6.29 -27.29 -12.97
N THR A 19 5.04 -26.91 -12.72
CA THR A 19 4.27 -26.15 -13.69
C THR A 19 4.98 -24.80 -13.81
N LYS A 20 5.75 -24.63 -14.89
CA LYS A 20 6.33 -23.33 -15.22
C LYS A 20 5.18 -22.33 -15.31
N LEU A 21 5.38 -21.16 -14.71
CA LEU A 21 4.43 -20.06 -14.89
C LEU A 21 4.26 -19.77 -16.39
N SER A 22 3.02 -19.52 -16.76
CA SER A 22 2.62 -19.19 -18.12
C SER A 22 1.62 -18.05 -18.09
N TRP A 23 1.27 -17.54 -19.26
CA TRP A 23 0.25 -16.49 -19.37
C TRP A 23 -1.10 -16.90 -18.75
N TRP A 24 -1.42 -18.21 -18.73
CA TRP A 24 -2.68 -18.76 -18.23
C TRP A 24 -2.58 -19.34 -16.82
N SER A 25 -1.52 -19.01 -16.08
CA SER A 25 -1.30 -19.53 -14.73
C SER A 25 -2.46 -19.20 -13.79
N THR A 26 -2.84 -20.19 -13.00
CA THR A 26 -3.81 -20.09 -11.91
C THR A 26 -3.16 -19.65 -10.60
N GLU A 27 -3.95 -19.32 -9.59
CA GLU A 27 -3.43 -19.03 -8.24
C GLU A 27 -2.70 -20.24 -7.64
N ALA A 28 -3.18 -21.45 -7.90
CA ALA A 28 -2.52 -22.67 -7.47
C ALA A 28 -1.14 -22.83 -8.13
N ASP A 29 -1.01 -22.49 -9.41
CA ASP A 29 0.30 -22.49 -10.08
C ASP A 29 1.26 -21.52 -9.41
N VAL A 30 0.84 -20.27 -9.16
CA VAL A 30 1.65 -19.24 -8.48
C VAL A 30 2.09 -19.65 -7.07
N LEU A 31 1.19 -20.28 -6.31
CA LEU A 31 1.49 -20.76 -4.96
C LEU A 31 2.49 -21.93 -4.98
N ASN A 32 2.39 -22.81 -5.99
CA ASN A 32 3.25 -23.99 -6.13
C ASN A 32 4.57 -23.70 -6.86
N SER A 33 4.69 -22.60 -7.59
CA SER A 33 5.94 -22.22 -8.25
C SER A 33 7.08 -21.99 -7.24
N SER A 34 8.30 -22.27 -7.66
CA SER A 34 9.48 -21.86 -6.93
C SER A 34 9.63 -20.33 -6.91
N LYS A 35 10.41 -19.81 -5.95
CA LYS A 35 10.79 -18.38 -5.95
C LYS A 35 11.46 -17.98 -7.26
N ARG A 36 12.34 -18.85 -7.78
CA ARG A 36 13.12 -18.59 -8.99
C ARG A 36 12.23 -18.48 -10.22
N GLU A 37 11.23 -19.34 -10.37
CA GLU A 37 10.28 -19.25 -11.49
C GLU A 37 9.49 -17.95 -11.51
N ILE A 38 9.07 -17.43 -10.34
CA ILE A 38 8.37 -16.15 -10.25
C ILE A 38 9.30 -14.98 -10.60
N ILE A 39 10.53 -15.01 -10.10
CA ILE A 39 11.54 -13.98 -10.39
C ILE A 39 11.91 -14.01 -11.88
N ASP A 40 12.11 -15.19 -12.46
CA ASP A 40 12.37 -15.33 -13.90
C ASP A 40 11.20 -14.80 -14.73
N ALA A 41 9.96 -15.07 -14.34
CA ALA A 41 8.78 -14.52 -15.02
C ALA A 41 8.73 -12.98 -14.93
N TYR A 42 9.09 -12.40 -13.78
CA TYR A 42 9.19 -10.95 -13.62
C TYR A 42 10.31 -10.35 -14.49
N ASP A 43 11.50 -10.95 -14.49
CA ASP A 43 12.67 -10.44 -15.22
C ASP A 43 12.45 -10.49 -16.74
N ASN A 44 11.72 -11.50 -17.23
CA ASN A 44 11.39 -11.68 -18.65
C ASN A 44 10.12 -10.94 -19.12
N ALA A 45 9.35 -10.32 -18.22
CA ALA A 45 8.14 -9.59 -18.60
C ALA A 45 8.48 -8.32 -19.41
N GLU A 46 7.66 -8.02 -20.41
CA GLU A 46 7.81 -6.87 -21.31
C GLU A 46 7.47 -5.54 -20.61
N SER A 47 8.31 -5.11 -19.66
CA SER A 47 8.24 -3.78 -19.04
C SER A 47 9.47 -3.52 -18.19
N HIS A 48 9.91 -2.26 -18.13
CA HIS A 48 10.92 -1.83 -17.17
C HIS A 48 10.34 -1.34 -15.83
N ALA A 49 9.01 -1.33 -15.69
CA ALA A 49 8.34 -0.93 -14.46
C ALA A 49 8.71 -1.86 -13.29
N ILE A 50 8.60 -1.31 -12.07
CA ILE A 50 8.78 -2.06 -10.81
C ILE A 50 7.66 -3.09 -10.59
N ALA A 51 6.51 -2.88 -11.22
CA ALA A 51 5.34 -3.74 -11.19
C ALA A 51 5.10 -4.26 -12.61
N ARG A 52 5.18 -5.58 -12.80
CA ARG A 52 5.13 -6.22 -14.11
C ARG A 52 4.07 -7.29 -14.16
N ARG A 53 3.23 -7.24 -15.19
CA ARG A 53 2.24 -8.30 -15.46
C ARG A 53 2.98 -9.53 -15.98
N VAL A 54 2.89 -10.63 -15.23
CA VAL A 54 3.60 -11.88 -15.55
C VAL A 54 2.65 -12.96 -16.11
N SER A 55 1.35 -12.74 -15.99
CA SER A 55 0.30 -13.59 -16.58
C SER A 55 -0.95 -12.76 -16.85
N GLU A 56 -1.98 -13.38 -17.42
CA GLU A 56 -3.27 -12.76 -17.61
C GLU A 56 -3.84 -12.19 -16.30
N ARG A 57 -3.59 -12.85 -15.16
CA ARG A 57 -4.26 -12.54 -13.89
C ARG A 57 -3.35 -12.02 -12.80
N PHE A 58 -2.04 -12.07 -12.98
CA PHE A 58 -1.08 -11.74 -11.93
C PHE A 58 -0.06 -10.70 -12.35
N LEU A 59 0.21 -9.81 -11.41
CA LEU A 59 1.27 -8.83 -11.43
C LEU A 59 2.27 -9.16 -10.33
N VAL A 60 3.55 -8.92 -10.61
CA VAL A 60 4.65 -9.03 -9.66
C VAL A 60 5.28 -7.66 -9.46
N LYS A 61 5.29 -7.15 -8.23
CA LYS A 61 5.97 -5.92 -7.84
C LYS A 61 7.30 -6.26 -7.16
N ARG A 62 8.40 -5.69 -7.63
CA ARG A 62 9.71 -5.74 -6.97
C ARG A 62 9.81 -4.59 -5.98
N CYS A 63 10.20 -4.91 -4.75
CA CYS A 63 10.27 -4.01 -3.61
C CYS A 63 11.68 -4.01 -3.03
N VAL A 64 12.06 -2.92 -2.36
CA VAL A 64 13.26 -2.86 -1.54
C VAL A 64 13.15 -3.90 -0.41
N PRO A 65 14.26 -4.55 0.01
CA PRO A 65 14.24 -5.52 1.10
C PRO A 65 13.57 -5.01 2.37
N GLY A 66 12.67 -5.81 2.95
CA GLY A 66 11.94 -5.49 4.17
C GLY A 66 10.61 -4.76 3.91
N ILE A 67 10.52 -3.98 2.83
CA ILE A 67 9.31 -3.25 2.45
C ILE A 67 8.23 -4.21 1.95
N GLY A 68 8.61 -5.19 1.12
CA GLY A 68 7.64 -6.06 0.46
C GLY A 68 6.75 -6.84 1.44
N ALA A 69 7.29 -7.26 2.59
CA ALA A 69 6.51 -7.91 3.64
C ALA A 69 5.50 -6.97 4.33
N THR A 70 5.88 -5.71 4.52
CA THR A 70 5.00 -4.67 5.09
C THR A 70 3.87 -4.32 4.13
N GLU A 71 4.19 -4.02 2.87
CA GLU A 71 3.18 -3.74 1.85
C GLU A 71 2.24 -4.94 1.66
N PHE A 72 2.76 -6.17 1.57
CA PHE A 72 1.94 -7.38 1.47
C PHE A 72 0.95 -7.50 2.63
N SER A 73 1.40 -7.24 3.86
CA SER A 73 0.56 -7.33 5.06
C SER A 73 -0.51 -6.25 5.09
N ASN A 74 -0.14 -5.01 4.75
CA ASN A 74 -1.05 -3.88 4.66
C ASN A 74 -2.12 -4.12 3.58
N GLN A 75 -1.71 -4.50 2.37
CA GLN A 75 -2.61 -4.79 1.27
C GLN A 75 -3.54 -5.96 1.58
N LYS A 76 -3.03 -7.02 2.21
CA LYS A 76 -3.85 -8.19 2.58
C LYS A 76 -4.92 -7.80 3.58
N HIS A 77 -4.55 -7.04 4.60
CA HIS A 77 -5.50 -6.54 5.60
C HIS A 77 -6.55 -5.61 4.97
N ALA A 78 -6.12 -4.70 4.10
CA ALA A 78 -7.03 -3.82 3.37
C ALA A 78 -8.01 -4.62 2.50
N TRP A 79 -7.50 -5.60 1.73
CA TRP A 79 -8.31 -6.49 0.89
C TRP A 79 -9.35 -7.28 1.71
N GLU A 80 -8.95 -7.91 2.82
CA GLU A 80 -9.85 -8.67 3.70
C GLU A 80 -10.97 -7.80 4.29
N LYS A 81 -10.67 -6.55 4.67
CA LYS A 81 -11.63 -5.64 5.30
C LYS A 81 -12.56 -4.96 4.30
N LEU A 82 -12.07 -4.59 3.13
CA LEU A 82 -12.74 -3.64 2.24
C LEU A 82 -13.30 -4.26 0.97
N ASP A 83 -12.61 -5.26 0.39
CA ASP A 83 -13.03 -5.94 -0.85
C ASP A 83 -13.61 -7.34 -0.55
N GLY A 84 -13.08 -8.02 0.47
CA GLY A 84 -13.45 -9.39 0.86
C GLY A 84 -14.82 -9.57 1.52
N SER A 85 -15.58 -8.49 1.80
CA SER A 85 -16.68 -8.53 2.76
C SER A 85 -18.10 -8.22 2.25
N ASP A 86 -18.38 -8.06 0.94
CA ASP A 86 -19.77 -7.79 0.50
C ASP A 86 -20.26 -8.48 -0.80
N ILE A 87 -21.25 -9.35 -0.59
CA ILE A 87 -22.16 -10.00 -1.55
C ILE A 87 -23.36 -9.05 -1.73
N GLY A 88 -23.28 -8.06 -2.63
CA GLY A 88 -24.40 -7.12 -2.79
C GLY A 88 -24.18 -5.89 -3.68
N ASN A 89 -23.93 -6.12 -4.96
CA ASN A 89 -24.22 -5.23 -6.10
C ASN A 89 -24.26 -3.69 -5.88
N ARG A 90 -23.19 -3.09 -5.35
CA ARG A 90 -22.88 -1.65 -5.48
C ARG A 90 -21.40 -1.49 -5.82
N ARG A 91 -21.09 -0.50 -6.67
CA ARG A 91 -19.74 -0.19 -7.20
C ARG A 91 -18.68 -0.47 -6.15
N LYS A 92 -17.76 -1.36 -6.48
CA LYS A 92 -16.79 -1.92 -5.54
C LYS A 92 -15.52 -1.09 -5.61
N MET A 93 -15.08 -0.61 -4.45
CA MET A 93 -13.66 -0.32 -4.30
C MET A 93 -12.94 -1.67 -4.31
N ARG A 94 -12.07 -1.88 -5.29
CA ARG A 94 -11.27 -3.08 -5.45
C ARG A 94 -9.90 -2.87 -4.82
N ILE A 95 -9.33 -3.95 -4.30
CA ILE A 95 -7.94 -3.98 -3.87
C ILE A 95 -7.32 -5.19 -4.56
N PRO A 96 -6.16 -5.08 -5.22
CA PRO A 96 -5.53 -6.25 -5.81
C PRO A 96 -5.33 -7.32 -4.73
N ARG A 97 -5.88 -8.51 -4.92
CA ARG A 97 -5.70 -9.59 -3.93
C ARG A 97 -4.22 -9.96 -3.87
N PRO A 98 -3.55 -9.82 -2.71
CA PRO A 98 -2.18 -10.27 -2.56
C PRO A 98 -2.16 -11.79 -2.46
N VAL A 99 -1.29 -12.44 -3.23
CA VAL A 99 -1.21 -13.90 -3.34
C VAL A 99 -0.01 -14.43 -2.57
N ARG A 100 1.17 -13.84 -2.81
CA ARG A 100 2.42 -14.34 -2.23
C ARG A 100 3.46 -13.23 -2.06
N CYS A 101 4.20 -13.27 -0.96
CA CYS A 101 5.40 -12.46 -0.77
C CYS A 101 6.64 -13.36 -0.85
N ILE A 102 7.68 -12.89 -1.54
CA ILE A 102 8.93 -13.61 -1.76
C ILE A 102 10.08 -12.71 -1.33
N GLN A 103 10.94 -13.24 -0.46
CA GLN A 103 12.22 -12.63 -0.13
C GLN A 103 13.30 -13.34 -0.92
N ASP A 104 14.03 -12.58 -1.73
CA ASP A 104 15.21 -13.03 -2.48
C ASP A 104 16.48 -12.42 -1.87
N ARG A 105 17.41 -13.30 -1.48
CA ARG A 105 18.65 -12.95 -0.77
C ARG A 105 19.83 -13.69 -1.40
N PRO A 106 20.15 -13.43 -2.68
CA PRO A 106 21.28 -14.05 -3.34
C PRO A 106 22.61 -13.59 -2.71
N PRO A 107 23.64 -14.46 -2.64
CA PRO A 107 24.92 -14.11 -2.04
C PRO A 107 25.70 -13.07 -2.87
N ASP A 108 25.56 -13.09 -4.19
CA ASP A 108 26.39 -12.33 -5.13
C ASP A 108 25.64 -11.19 -5.85
N SER A 109 24.42 -10.85 -5.42
CA SER A 109 23.64 -9.76 -6.01
C SER A 109 22.76 -9.04 -5.00
N LEU A 110 22.17 -7.92 -5.43
CA LEU A 110 21.34 -7.10 -4.54
C LEU A 110 20.08 -7.86 -4.12
N PRO A 111 19.77 -7.89 -2.81
CA PRO A 111 18.55 -8.50 -2.32
C PRO A 111 17.32 -7.69 -2.73
N PHE A 112 16.21 -8.38 -2.97
CA PHE A 112 14.91 -7.77 -3.24
C PHE A 112 13.78 -8.57 -2.60
N ASP A 113 12.66 -7.90 -2.35
CA ASP A 113 11.39 -8.56 -2.06
C ASP A 113 10.49 -8.49 -3.31
N PHE A 114 9.61 -9.47 -3.48
CA PHE A 114 8.64 -9.51 -4.56
C PHE A 114 7.26 -9.81 -4.00
N ILE A 115 6.26 -9.07 -4.47
CA ILE A 115 4.85 -9.28 -4.15
C ILE A 115 4.15 -9.75 -5.40
N VAL A 116 3.54 -10.94 -5.33
CA VAL A 116 2.63 -11.43 -6.36
C VAL A 116 1.20 -11.10 -5.94
N MET A 117 0.44 -10.46 -6.84
CA MET A 117 -0.92 -10.03 -6.59
C MET A 117 -1.78 -10.10 -7.85
N GLU A 118 -3.10 -10.01 -7.68
CA GLU A 118 -4.06 -9.88 -8.78
C GLU A 118 -3.67 -8.69 -9.68
N PHE A 119 -3.71 -8.90 -10.99
CA PHE A 119 -3.67 -7.83 -11.96
C PHE A 119 -5.09 -7.27 -12.15
N LEU A 120 -5.25 -5.97 -11.96
CA LEU A 120 -6.51 -5.26 -12.22
C LEU A 120 -6.37 -4.43 -13.48
N ASP A 121 -7.22 -4.71 -14.46
CA ASP A 121 -7.23 -4.00 -15.73
C ASP A 121 -7.94 -2.65 -15.61
N GLY A 122 -7.28 -1.60 -16.08
CA GLY A 122 -7.76 -0.23 -15.98
C GLY A 122 -6.67 0.79 -16.28
N VAL A 123 -7.01 2.06 -16.09
CA VAL A 123 -6.12 3.20 -16.28
C VAL A 123 -6.04 3.98 -14.97
N THR A 124 -4.92 4.62 -14.69
CA THR A 124 -4.84 5.46 -13.49
C THR A 124 -5.81 6.63 -13.61
N VAL A 125 -6.34 7.12 -12.49
CA VAL A 125 -7.14 8.35 -12.49
C VAL A 125 -6.30 9.53 -12.94
N GLU A 126 -4.99 9.50 -12.68
CA GLU A 126 -4.03 10.49 -13.17
C GLU A 126 -4.00 10.61 -14.70
N ASP A 127 -4.11 9.49 -15.40
CA ASP A 127 -4.10 9.42 -16.88
C ASP A 127 -5.49 9.51 -17.50
N SER A 128 -6.55 9.47 -16.68
CA SER A 128 -7.94 9.43 -17.12
C SER A 128 -8.82 10.37 -16.29
N LEU A 129 -8.35 11.60 -16.12
CA LEU A 129 -9.08 12.64 -15.40
C LEU A 129 -10.48 12.82 -16.00
N GLY A 130 -11.48 12.82 -15.12
CA GLY A 130 -12.87 12.92 -15.49
C GLY A 130 -13.77 12.87 -14.26
N GLU A 131 -14.85 13.64 -14.27
CA GLU A 131 -15.73 13.85 -13.12
C GLU A 131 -16.22 12.53 -12.48
N ALA A 132 -16.56 11.54 -13.31
CA ALA A 132 -17.01 10.24 -12.84
C ALA A 132 -15.93 9.47 -12.05
N ASN A 133 -14.70 9.45 -12.57
CA ASN A 133 -13.56 8.77 -11.94
C ASN A 133 -13.16 9.47 -10.64
N VAL A 134 -13.14 10.81 -10.65
CA VAL A 134 -12.84 11.63 -9.47
C VAL A 134 -13.88 11.44 -8.37
N SER A 135 -15.17 11.42 -8.74
CA SER A 135 -16.27 11.16 -7.79
C SER A 135 -16.15 9.76 -7.17
N ALA A 136 -15.80 8.76 -7.98
CA ALA A 136 -15.63 7.40 -7.50
C ALA A 136 -14.39 7.25 -6.59
N ALA A 137 -13.25 7.85 -6.96
CA ALA A 137 -12.04 7.91 -6.16
C ALA A 137 -12.29 8.56 -4.79
N THR A 138 -12.97 9.72 -4.79
CA THR A 138 -13.35 10.42 -3.56
C THR A 138 -14.18 9.52 -2.64
N LYS A 139 -15.20 8.83 -3.18
CA LYS A 139 -16.03 7.90 -2.40
C LYS A 139 -15.23 6.72 -1.85
N ALA A 140 -14.32 6.15 -2.64
CA ALA A 140 -13.47 5.03 -2.24
C ALA A 140 -12.60 5.42 -1.02
N ILE A 141 -11.93 6.57 -1.07
CA ILE A 141 -11.06 7.07 0.01
C ILE A 141 -11.84 7.22 1.32
N HIS A 142 -13.04 7.81 1.26
CA HIS A 142 -13.91 7.90 2.43
C HIS A 142 -14.30 6.55 3.01
N MET A 143 -14.63 5.59 2.14
CA MET A 143 -15.05 4.26 2.56
C MET A 143 -13.94 3.50 3.28
N ILE A 144 -12.66 3.70 2.92
CA ILE A 144 -11.51 3.07 3.60
C ILE A 144 -11.55 3.42 5.09
N PHE A 145 -11.54 4.72 5.42
CA PHE A 145 -11.50 5.17 6.80
C PHE A 145 -12.78 4.80 7.53
N GLU A 146 -13.95 5.09 6.96
CA GLU A 146 -15.23 4.86 7.64
C GLU A 146 -15.45 3.38 8.01
N LYS A 147 -15.15 2.45 7.10
CA LYS A 147 -15.33 1.01 7.36
C LYS A 147 -14.35 0.48 8.40
N THR A 148 -13.11 0.97 8.39
CA THR A 148 -12.06 0.44 9.27
C THR A 148 -12.04 1.10 10.65
N ALA A 149 -12.42 2.37 10.75
CA ALA A 149 -12.52 3.12 12.00
C ALA A 149 -13.65 2.62 12.92
N LYS A 150 -14.68 1.98 12.34
CA LYS A 150 -15.77 1.32 13.08
C LYS A 150 -15.41 -0.09 13.56
N SER A 151 -14.30 -0.67 13.10
CA SER A 151 -13.88 -2.01 13.52
C SER A 151 -13.06 -1.92 14.81
N ASP A 152 -13.57 -2.51 15.89
CA ASP A 152 -12.93 -2.48 17.24
C ASP A 152 -11.64 -3.32 17.34
N GLU A 153 -11.22 -3.98 16.27
CA GLU A 153 -10.24 -5.07 16.31
C GLU A 153 -8.78 -4.59 16.39
N ARG A 154 -8.47 -3.37 15.94
CA ARG A 154 -7.08 -2.85 15.95
C ARG A 154 -7.01 -1.41 16.43
N ARG A 155 -6.31 -1.22 17.55
CA ARG A 155 -5.99 0.09 18.15
C ARG A 155 -4.50 0.43 18.10
N GLN A 156 -3.67 -0.46 17.55
CA GLN A 156 -2.24 -0.22 17.46
C GLN A 156 -1.94 0.71 16.28
N PRO A 157 -1.32 1.88 16.52
CA PRO A 157 -0.96 2.79 15.45
C PRO A 157 0.15 2.25 14.56
N GLY A 158 0.21 2.75 13.32
CA GLY A 158 1.27 2.39 12.37
C GLY A 158 0.92 1.26 11.41
N PRO A 159 1.92 0.74 10.68
CA PRO A 159 1.72 -0.33 9.70
C PRO A 159 1.06 -1.57 10.31
N VAL A 160 0.26 -2.28 9.51
CA VAL A 160 -0.45 -3.47 9.98
C VAL A 160 0.53 -4.57 10.40
N SER A 161 1.68 -4.66 9.74
CA SER A 161 2.77 -5.57 10.10
C SER A 161 3.42 -5.29 11.45
N GLY A 162 3.15 -4.13 12.08
CA GLY A 162 3.78 -3.70 13.32
C GLY A 162 5.22 -3.18 13.17
N GLY A 163 5.69 -3.02 11.92
CA GLY A 163 7.02 -2.47 11.62
C GLY A 163 7.12 -0.95 11.81
N GLN A 164 8.26 -0.38 11.41
CA GLN A 164 8.44 1.07 11.39
C GLN A 164 7.55 1.69 10.30
N ALA A 165 6.90 2.80 10.64
CA ALA A 165 6.13 3.57 9.67
C ALA A 165 7.07 4.30 8.68
N SER A 166 6.70 4.34 7.41
CA SER A 166 7.39 5.06 6.32
C SER A 166 6.43 5.99 5.59
N GLY A 167 6.93 6.76 4.62
CA GLY A 167 6.11 7.70 3.85
C GLY A 167 5.69 8.90 4.70
N PHE A 168 4.70 9.67 4.28
CA PHE A 168 4.23 10.82 5.05
C PHE A 168 3.68 10.41 6.44
N PRO A 169 3.86 11.20 7.53
CA PRO A 169 4.80 12.31 7.72
C PRO A 169 6.20 11.85 8.16
N TRP A 170 6.52 10.57 8.00
CA TRP A 170 7.73 9.92 8.49
C TRP A 170 8.96 10.10 7.58
N GLY A 171 8.76 10.31 6.29
CA GLY A 171 9.78 10.38 5.25
C GLY A 171 10.41 9.01 4.93
N ASP A 172 11.38 9.01 4.02
CA ASP A 172 12.08 7.80 3.56
C ASP A 172 12.97 7.16 4.64
N SER A 173 13.27 7.91 5.69
CA SER A 173 14.09 7.45 6.82
C SER A 173 13.29 6.69 7.89
N TYR A 174 11.99 6.43 7.65
CA TYR A 174 11.07 5.79 8.59
C TYR A 174 10.86 6.59 9.91
N CYS A 175 9.85 6.27 10.73
CA CYS A 175 9.88 6.70 12.15
C CYS A 175 10.94 5.88 12.88
N GLU A 176 11.55 6.51 13.87
CA GLU A 176 12.69 5.98 14.62
C GLU A 176 12.39 4.64 15.32
N SER A 177 11.11 4.32 15.54
CA SER A 177 10.67 3.04 16.08
C SER A 177 9.28 2.69 15.58
N ALA A 178 8.94 1.39 15.64
CA ALA A 178 7.56 0.94 15.56
C ALA A 178 6.74 1.49 16.75
N PHE A 179 5.41 1.52 16.60
CA PHE A 179 4.52 1.96 17.66
C PHE A 179 3.82 0.76 18.29
N SER A 180 3.95 0.57 19.61
CA SER A 180 3.21 -0.46 20.33
C SER A 180 1.84 0.04 20.83
N CYS A 181 1.72 1.36 21.01
CA CYS A 181 0.50 2.02 21.48
C CYS A 181 0.42 3.48 21.00
N VAL A 182 -0.70 4.16 21.29
CA VAL A 182 -0.93 5.58 20.92
C VAL A 182 0.10 6.50 21.58
N GLU A 183 0.57 6.17 22.78
CA GLU A 183 1.58 6.94 23.51
C GLU A 183 2.95 6.91 22.80
N ASP A 184 3.28 5.81 22.10
CA ASP A 184 4.50 5.75 21.29
C ASP A 184 4.41 6.66 20.07
N LEU A 185 3.27 6.64 19.38
CA LEU A 185 2.99 7.54 18.26
C LEU A 185 3.04 9.01 18.72
N GLN A 186 2.39 9.33 19.85
CA GLN A 186 2.41 10.66 20.47
C GLN A 186 3.86 11.11 20.72
N ARG A 187 4.69 10.24 21.27
CA ARG A 187 6.10 10.54 21.55
C ARG A 187 6.90 10.83 20.27
N CYS A 188 6.69 10.07 19.18
CA CYS A 188 7.36 10.32 17.88
C CYS A 188 6.93 11.70 17.32
N VAL A 189 5.63 12.02 17.36
CA VAL A 189 5.10 13.33 16.94
C VAL A 189 5.65 14.48 17.78
N ASP A 190 5.56 14.39 19.11
CA ASP A 190 6.00 15.45 20.03
C ASP A 190 7.50 15.73 19.89
N LYS A 191 8.30 14.67 19.72
CA LYS A 191 9.75 14.80 19.50
C LYS A 191 10.03 15.67 18.28
N ARG A 192 9.35 15.42 17.16
CA ARG A 192 9.57 16.14 15.89
C ARG A 192 9.01 17.56 15.93
N LEU A 193 7.84 17.77 16.54
CA LEU A 193 7.31 19.12 16.77
C LEU A 193 8.27 19.95 17.65
N ARG A 194 8.83 19.35 18.71
CA ARG A 194 9.82 20.00 19.58
C ARG A 194 11.11 20.34 18.82
N GLN A 195 11.63 19.43 18.00
CA GLN A 195 12.80 19.69 17.16
C GLN A 195 12.57 20.85 16.18
N ARG A 196 11.41 20.85 15.50
CA ARG A 196 11.00 21.93 14.59
C ARG A 196 10.89 23.27 15.30
N ALA A 197 10.33 23.28 16.50
CA ALA A 197 10.18 24.48 17.33
C ALA A 197 11.55 25.06 17.72
N ILE A 198 12.47 24.21 18.21
CA ILE A 198 13.85 24.60 18.54
C ILE A 198 14.57 25.17 17.31
N ALA A 199 14.53 24.45 16.18
CA ALA A 199 15.24 24.84 14.95
C ALA A 199 14.77 26.19 14.38
N LYS A 200 13.57 26.65 14.73
CA LYS A 200 12.96 27.87 14.18
C LYS A 200 12.69 28.94 15.24
N GLY A 201 13.10 28.73 16.48
CA GLY A 201 12.86 29.65 17.60
C GLY A 201 11.38 29.90 17.89
N GLN A 202 10.53 28.89 17.67
CA GLN A 202 9.08 28.98 17.82
C GLN A 202 8.58 28.22 19.06
N PRO A 203 7.40 28.56 19.61
CA PRO A 203 6.77 27.75 20.67
C PRO A 203 6.49 26.32 20.19
N VAL A 204 6.62 25.35 21.10
CA VAL A 204 6.27 23.96 20.82
C VAL A 204 4.76 23.85 20.67
N SER A 205 4.30 23.40 19.51
CA SER A 205 2.89 23.07 19.28
C SER A 205 2.56 21.69 19.86
N ASN A 206 1.30 21.48 20.22
CA ASN A 206 0.82 20.22 20.78
C ASN A 206 -0.21 19.57 19.84
N LEU A 207 -0.05 18.27 19.58
CA LEU A 207 -0.98 17.46 18.80
C LEU A 207 -1.44 16.26 19.64
N PRO A 208 -2.48 16.38 20.48
CA PRO A 208 -2.89 15.30 21.37
C PRO A 208 -3.63 14.20 20.61
N LEU A 209 -3.12 12.97 20.63
CA LEU A 209 -3.66 11.81 19.90
C LEU A 209 -4.51 10.88 20.77
N SER A 210 -4.40 10.99 22.10
CA SER A 210 -5.19 10.18 23.03
C SER A 210 -6.70 10.43 22.83
N GLY A 211 -7.49 9.36 22.83
CA GLY A 211 -8.95 9.42 22.63
C GLY A 211 -9.40 9.64 21.19
N ARG A 212 -8.49 9.77 20.22
CA ARG A 212 -8.86 9.84 18.80
C ARG A 212 -9.32 8.49 18.26
N GLN A 213 -10.18 8.54 17.26
CA GLN A 213 -10.55 7.37 16.48
C GLN A 213 -9.44 7.05 15.48
N PHE A 214 -9.06 5.77 15.38
CA PHE A 214 -8.06 5.28 14.43
C PHE A 214 -8.76 4.46 13.36
N GLY A 215 -8.45 4.77 12.10
CA GLY A 215 -8.86 4.01 10.93
C GLY A 215 -7.66 3.68 10.06
N LEU A 216 -7.84 2.76 9.12
CA LEU A 216 -6.83 2.50 8.11
C LEU A 216 -6.70 3.74 7.22
N CYS A 217 -5.49 4.27 7.17
CA CYS A 217 -5.06 5.32 6.25
C CYS A 217 -4.11 4.68 5.24
N HIS A 218 -4.23 5.06 3.99
CA HIS A 218 -3.33 4.63 2.92
C HIS A 218 -1.99 5.37 2.97
N MET A 219 -2.02 6.63 3.40
CA MET A 219 -0.86 7.53 3.58
C MET A 219 -0.08 7.89 2.31
N ASP A 220 -0.37 7.27 1.17
CA ASP A 220 0.17 7.61 -0.16
C ASP A 220 -0.93 7.64 -1.25
N LEU A 221 -2.07 8.27 -0.96
CA LEU A 221 -3.18 8.35 -1.93
C LEU A 221 -2.95 9.44 -2.99
N GLU A 222 -2.16 9.10 -3.99
CA GLU A 222 -1.99 9.89 -5.20
C GLU A 222 -2.87 9.35 -6.36
N LEU A 223 -3.18 10.20 -7.34
CA LEU A 223 -4.05 9.80 -8.47
C LEU A 223 -3.48 8.64 -9.31
N ARG A 224 -2.16 8.44 -9.28
CA ARG A 224 -1.49 7.27 -9.91
C ARG A 224 -1.76 5.95 -9.19
N ASN A 225 -2.10 6.01 -7.90
CA ASN A 225 -2.38 4.86 -7.03
C ASN A 225 -3.88 4.50 -7.03
N ILE A 226 -4.66 5.15 -7.90
CA ILE A 226 -6.10 4.92 -8.05
C ILE A 226 -6.34 4.50 -9.50
N ILE A 227 -6.89 3.30 -9.71
CA ILE A 227 -7.15 2.74 -11.03
C ILE A 227 -8.64 2.83 -11.32
N ALA A 228 -9.01 3.53 -12.40
CA ALA A 228 -10.33 3.47 -12.99
C ALA A 228 -10.46 2.22 -13.86
N MET A 229 -11.35 1.32 -13.44
CA MET A 229 -11.61 0.07 -14.15
C MET A 229 -12.69 0.25 -15.22
N SER A 230 -12.64 -0.57 -16.27
CA SER A 230 -13.57 -0.48 -17.42
C SER A 230 -15.04 -0.69 -17.05
N ASN A 231 -15.32 -1.36 -15.93
CA ASN A 231 -16.66 -1.57 -15.39
C ASN A 231 -17.18 -0.40 -14.52
N GLY A 232 -16.40 0.67 -14.37
CA GLY A 232 -16.73 1.84 -13.54
C GLY A 232 -16.45 1.68 -12.05
N ASP A 233 -15.82 0.58 -11.64
CA ASP A 233 -15.23 0.43 -10.31
C ASP A 233 -13.89 1.19 -10.21
N ILE A 234 -13.43 1.39 -8.98
CA ILE A 234 -12.12 1.97 -8.69
C ILE A 234 -11.31 0.94 -7.92
N ALA A 235 -10.05 0.76 -8.28
CA ALA A 235 -9.10 0.03 -7.45
C ALA A 235 -8.11 0.97 -6.77
N ILE A 236 -7.70 0.63 -5.54
CA ILE A 236 -6.65 1.32 -4.79
C ILE A 236 -5.45 0.39 -4.67
N VAL A 237 -4.29 0.89 -5.08
CA VAL A 237 -3.02 0.13 -5.14
C VAL A 237 -1.92 0.84 -4.36
N ASP A 238 -0.79 0.15 -4.18
CA ASP A 238 0.40 0.68 -3.50
C ASP A 238 0.21 0.96 -2.00
N TRP A 239 -0.02 -0.12 -1.24
CA TRP A 239 -0.36 -0.06 0.19
C TRP A 239 0.89 -0.03 1.10
N GLU A 240 2.04 0.36 0.57
CA GLU A 240 3.32 0.33 1.29
C GLU A 240 3.28 1.15 2.58
N SER A 241 2.83 2.40 2.49
CA SER A 241 2.83 3.36 3.60
C SER A 241 1.59 3.25 4.50
N ALA A 242 0.67 2.33 4.20
CA ALA A 242 -0.60 2.23 4.89
C ALA A 242 -0.44 1.83 6.37
N GLY A 243 -1.37 2.28 7.20
CA GLY A 243 -1.37 1.99 8.63
C GLY A 243 -2.57 2.58 9.35
N TYR A 244 -2.70 2.27 10.64
CA TYR A 244 -3.78 2.82 11.47
C TYR A 244 -3.37 4.18 12.05
N TYR A 245 -4.13 5.21 11.73
CA TYR A 245 -3.94 6.59 12.18
C TYR A 245 -5.29 7.31 12.32
N PRO A 246 -5.35 8.47 13.00
CA PRO A 246 -6.49 9.38 12.90
C PRO A 246 -6.67 9.92 11.47
N ALA A 247 -7.90 10.25 11.08
CA ALA A 247 -8.23 10.72 9.72
C ALA A 247 -7.41 11.95 9.28
N GLU A 248 -6.98 12.77 10.23
CA GLU A 248 -6.14 13.93 9.97
C GLU A 248 -4.79 13.56 9.33
N PHE A 249 -4.28 12.34 9.55
CA PHE A 249 -3.05 11.86 8.91
C PHE A 249 -3.22 11.65 7.42
N GLU A 250 -4.33 11.04 7.00
CA GLU A 250 -4.64 10.87 5.58
C GLU A 250 -4.90 12.22 4.90
N LEU A 251 -5.67 13.11 5.55
CA LEU A 251 -5.89 14.46 5.02
C LEU A 251 -4.59 15.26 4.90
N ALA A 252 -3.71 15.17 5.89
CA ALA A 252 -2.41 15.81 5.83
C ALA A 252 -1.55 15.22 4.69
N SER A 253 -1.57 13.90 4.46
CA SER A 253 -0.87 13.29 3.31
C SER A 253 -1.46 13.77 1.97
N LEU A 254 -2.78 13.75 1.81
CA LEU A 254 -3.45 14.24 0.59
C LEU A 254 -3.12 15.70 0.29
N THR A 255 -3.14 16.57 1.31
CA THR A 255 -2.81 17.99 1.15
C THR A 255 -1.32 18.20 0.84
N TYR A 256 -0.44 17.34 1.34
CA TYR A 256 0.98 17.35 0.98
C TYR A 256 1.15 17.08 -0.52
N TRP A 257 0.53 16.01 -1.02
CA TRP A 257 0.61 15.63 -2.44
C TRP A 257 -0.08 16.61 -3.38
N ALA A 258 -1.21 17.20 -2.96
CA ALA A 258 -1.89 18.26 -3.71
C ALA A 258 -0.96 19.47 -3.97
N GLY A 259 -0.03 19.76 -3.06
CA GLY A 259 0.96 20.83 -3.19
C GLY A 259 1.93 20.63 -4.37
N PHE A 260 2.16 19.39 -4.80
CA PHE A 260 3.02 19.07 -5.95
C PHE A 260 2.25 18.99 -7.27
N CYS A 261 0.93 18.87 -7.22
CA CYS A 261 0.08 18.85 -8.41
C CYS A 261 -0.04 20.24 -9.04
N THR A 262 -0.34 20.30 -10.34
CA THR A 262 -0.66 21.56 -11.07
C THR A 262 -1.86 21.35 -11.99
N GLY A 263 -2.52 22.45 -12.38
CA GLY A 263 -3.67 22.41 -13.29
C GLY A 263 -4.81 21.53 -12.77
N GLU A 264 -5.43 20.77 -13.67
CA GLU A 264 -6.56 19.88 -13.38
C GLU A 264 -6.26 18.87 -12.27
N ARG A 265 -5.03 18.32 -12.21
CA ARG A 265 -4.63 17.38 -11.15
C ARG A 265 -4.74 18.01 -9.76
N ARG A 266 -4.38 19.29 -9.63
CA ARG A 266 -4.50 20.02 -8.36
C ARG A 266 -5.96 20.18 -7.96
N GLU A 267 -6.82 20.62 -8.89
CA GLU A 267 -8.24 20.80 -8.63
C GLU A 267 -8.91 19.50 -8.15
N VAL A 268 -8.56 18.38 -8.77
CA VAL A 268 -9.02 17.05 -8.36
C VAL A 268 -8.54 16.68 -6.96
N MET A 269 -7.23 16.82 -6.69
CA MET A 269 -6.66 16.50 -5.38
C MET A 269 -7.24 17.39 -4.27
N GLU A 270 -7.44 18.68 -4.54
CA GLU A 270 -8.09 19.61 -3.62
C GLU A 270 -9.55 19.22 -3.35
N GLY A 271 -10.28 18.79 -4.38
CA GLY A 271 -11.65 18.26 -4.23
C GLY A 271 -11.69 17.02 -3.33
N ILE A 272 -10.74 16.10 -3.49
CA ILE A 272 -10.57 14.93 -2.61
C ILE A 272 -10.26 15.38 -1.17
N CYS A 273 -9.35 16.35 -0.98
CA CYS A 273 -9.02 16.91 0.33
C CYS A 273 -10.25 17.52 1.02
N VAL A 274 -11.03 18.34 0.32
CA VAL A 274 -12.26 18.95 0.84
C VAL A 274 -13.26 17.89 1.27
N SER A 275 -13.36 16.80 0.51
CA SER A 275 -14.21 15.68 0.89
C SER A 275 -13.67 15.02 2.15
N MET A 276 -12.39 14.59 2.17
CA MET A 276 -11.79 13.86 3.30
C MET A 276 -11.82 14.66 4.61
N ALA A 277 -11.73 15.98 4.53
CA ALA A 277 -11.90 16.87 5.68
C ALA A 277 -13.23 16.67 6.43
N ARG A 278 -14.29 16.19 5.76
CA ARG A 278 -15.58 15.86 6.40
C ARG A 278 -15.50 14.67 7.36
N THR A 279 -14.48 13.82 7.24
CA THR A 279 -14.21 12.69 8.14
C THR A 279 -13.33 13.09 9.32
N CYS A 280 -12.68 14.26 9.26
CA CYS A 280 -11.74 14.70 10.28
C CYS A 280 -12.47 15.45 11.40
N ALA A 281 -12.20 15.08 12.65
CA ALA A 281 -12.73 15.80 13.82
C ALA A 281 -11.89 17.04 14.14
N HIS A 282 -10.60 17.02 13.77
CA HIS A 282 -9.61 18.03 14.15
C HIS A 282 -8.83 18.55 12.94
N ILE A 283 -9.52 19.09 11.93
CA ILE A 283 -8.89 19.56 10.66
C ILE A 283 -7.71 20.52 10.89
N SER A 284 -7.78 21.38 11.90
CA SER A 284 -6.71 22.34 12.25
C SER A 284 -5.34 21.70 12.48
N ASP A 285 -5.34 20.41 12.84
CA ASP A 285 -4.15 19.66 13.21
C ASP A 285 -3.34 19.17 12.01
N CYS A 286 -3.92 19.19 10.80
CA CYS A 286 -3.23 18.76 9.58
C CYS A 286 -1.96 19.59 9.35
N ASN A 287 -2.00 20.88 9.68
CA ASN A 287 -0.83 21.76 9.59
C ASN A 287 0.31 21.32 10.52
N LEU A 288 0.00 20.74 11.68
CA LEU A 288 1.02 20.24 12.60
C LEU A 288 1.70 18.98 12.04
N LEU A 289 0.96 18.14 11.30
CA LEU A 289 1.53 16.96 10.63
C LEU A 289 2.49 17.34 9.49
N HIS A 290 2.22 18.43 8.78
CA HIS A 290 3.18 19.01 7.84
C HIS A 290 4.47 19.49 8.53
N LEU A 291 4.36 20.04 9.75
CA LEU A 291 5.54 20.38 10.55
C LEU A 291 6.33 19.14 10.98
N VAL A 292 5.65 18.07 11.37
CA VAL A 292 6.27 16.76 11.67
C VAL A 292 7.04 16.25 10.45
N GLN A 293 6.42 16.28 9.26
CA GLN A 293 7.03 15.88 7.99
C GLN A 293 8.28 16.70 7.65
N SER A 294 8.24 18.02 7.87
CA SER A 294 9.36 18.90 7.53
C SER A 294 10.65 18.56 8.28
N GLN A 295 10.55 17.89 9.44
CA GLN A 295 11.72 17.43 10.20
C GLN A 295 12.23 16.07 9.76
N SER A 296 11.38 15.22 9.17
CA SER A 296 11.83 13.96 8.57
C SER A 296 12.81 14.17 7.44
N LEU A 297 12.56 15.16 6.58
CA LEU A 297 13.43 15.48 5.45
C LEU A 297 14.80 16.06 5.89
N ALA A 298 14.88 16.64 7.10
CA ALA A 298 16.12 17.17 7.64
C ALA A 298 17.09 16.08 8.13
N TRP A 299 16.63 14.83 8.29
CA TRP A 299 17.48 13.68 8.61
C TRP A 299 18.00 12.95 7.36
N SER A 300 17.39 13.14 6.20
CA SER A 300 17.83 12.55 4.93
C SER A 300 19.08 13.24 4.35
N PHE A 301 19.34 14.48 4.78
CA PHE A 301 20.56 15.23 4.49
C PHE A 301 21.09 15.80 5.81
N GLY A 302 21.94 15.04 6.51
CA GLY A 302 22.74 15.60 7.59
C GLY A 302 23.62 16.76 7.08
N PRO A 303 24.04 17.67 7.96
CA PRO A 303 24.88 18.82 7.59
C PRO A 303 26.16 18.42 6.84
#